data_AF-A0AA35G593-F1
#
_entry.id   AF-A0AA35G593-F1
#
_cell.length_a   1.000
_cell.length_b   1.000
_cell.length_c   1.000
_cell.angle_alpha   90.00
_cell.angle_beta   90.00
_cell.angle_gamma   90.00
#
_symmetry.space_group_name_H-M   'P 1'
#
loop_
_entity.id
_entity.type
_entity.pdbx_description
1 polymer ?
#
loop_
_entity_poly.entity_id
_entity_poly.type
_entity_poly.pdbx_seq_one_letter_code
_entity_poly.pdbx_strand_id
1 'polypeptide(L)'
;MAHPTTATYVAIALVLTVVTLMEFAVLYVHGLAGMMVPILLALSAIKFALVALFYMHLRFDRPLYRRVFAGGLGLGVLVAVSLMLLSHMPM
;
A
#
# COMPACT_ATOMS: atom_id res chain seq x y z
N MET A 1 -1.88 22.06 23.22
CA MET A 1 -1.32 21.98 21.85
C MET A 1 -0.38 20.78 21.81
N ALA A 2 -0.91 19.59 21.52
CA ALA A 2 -0.11 18.38 21.37
C ALA A 2 0.21 18.24 19.88
N HIS A 3 1.33 18.82 19.44
CA HIS A 3 1.84 18.60 18.10
C HIS A 3 2.21 17.10 17.98
N PRO A 4 1.68 16.36 17.00
CA PRO A 4 2.14 15.00 16.74
C PRO A 4 3.64 15.08 16.46
N THR A 5 4.41 14.54 17.39
CA THR A 5 5.86 14.63 17.45
C THR A 5 6.45 14.09 16.15
N THR A 6 7.34 14.87 15.53
CA THR A 6 8.14 14.50 14.35
C THR A 6 8.72 13.08 14.45
N ALA A 7 9.00 12.63 15.68
CA ALA A 7 9.44 11.27 16.01
C ALA A 7 8.51 10.16 15.48
N THR A 8 7.19 10.32 15.49
CA THR A 8 6.25 9.30 14.98
C THR A 8 6.38 9.13 13.47
N TYR A 9 6.49 10.25 12.74
CA TYR A 9 6.70 10.22 11.29
C TYR A 9 8.06 9.66 10.92
N VAL A 10 9.11 9.98 11.68
CA VAL A 10 10.45 9.43 11.47
C VAL A 10 10.47 7.91 11.71
N ALA A 11 9.79 7.43 12.76
CA ALA A 11 9.67 5.99 13.01
C ALA A 11 8.98 5.25 11.86
N ILE A 12 7.91 5.83 11.30
CA ILE A 12 7.18 5.24 10.16
C ILE A 12 8.02 5.30 8.89
N ALA A 13 8.76 6.38 8.66
CA ALA A 13 9.72 6.48 7.55
C ALA A 13 10.71 5.31 7.60
N LEU A 14 11.26 5.04 8.79
CA LEU A 14 12.25 3.99 9.02
C LEU A 14 11.64 2.60 8.74
N VAL A 15 10.40 2.35 9.19
CA VAL A 15 9.67 1.12 8.85
C VAL A 15 9.50 0.98 7.34
N LEU A 16 9.09 2.04 6.63
CA LEU A 16 8.94 2.00 5.17
C LEU A 16 10.27 1.72 4.47
N THR A 17 11.38 2.27 4.96
CA THR A 17 12.70 1.97 4.45
C THR A 17 13.04 0.48 4.61
N VAL A 18 12.78 -0.11 5.77
CA VAL A 18 13.01 -1.55 6.02
C VAL A 18 12.14 -2.41 5.10
N VAL A 19 10.85 -2.11 4.97
CA VAL A 19 9.96 -2.85 4.06
C VAL A 19 10.45 -2.74 2.61
N THR A 20 11.03 -1.60 2.22
CA THR A 20 11.62 -1.40 0.89
C THR A 20 12.88 -2.24 0.70
N LEU A 21 13.75 -2.29 1.70
CA LEU A 21 14.93 -3.16 1.67
C LEU A 21 14.53 -4.64 1.55
N MET A 22 13.45 -5.05 2.22
CA MET A 22 12.91 -6.40 2.11
C MET A 22 12.39 -6.71 0.70
N GLU A 23 11.69 -5.79 0.04
CA GLU A 23 11.27 -5.97 -1.36
C GLU A 23 12.47 -6.15 -2.28
N PHE A 24 13.51 -5.33 -2.12
CA PHE A 24 14.76 -5.49 -2.86
C PHE A 24 15.37 -6.88 -2.62
N ALA A 25 15.41 -7.36 -1.37
CA ALA A 25 15.90 -8.71 -1.08
C ALA A 25 15.07 -9.79 -1.79
N VAL A 26 13.73 -9.68 -1.78
CA VAL A 26 12.83 -10.63 -2.44
C VAL A 26 12.99 -10.61 -3.96
N LEU A 27 13.21 -9.44 -4.58
CA LEU A 27 13.42 -9.31 -6.02
C LEU A 27 14.76 -9.89 -6.49
N TYR A 28 15.81 -9.84 -5.66
CA TYR A 28 17.14 -10.31 -6.04
C TYR A 28 17.38 -11.80 -5.73
N VAL A 29 16.64 -12.38 -4.78
CA VAL A 29 16.77 -13.80 -4.43
C VAL A 29 15.90 -14.66 -5.37
N HIS A 30 16.55 -15.31 -6.33
CA HIS A 30 15.90 -16.16 -7.33
C HIS A 30 15.18 -17.40 -6.75
N GLY A 31 15.47 -17.78 -5.50
CA GLY A 31 14.85 -18.92 -4.82
C GLY A 31 13.35 -18.74 -4.50
N LEU A 32 12.80 -17.53 -4.67
CA LEU A 32 11.39 -17.23 -4.38
C LEU A 32 10.52 -17.07 -5.64
N ALA A 33 10.97 -17.47 -6.83
CA ALA A 33 10.27 -17.19 -8.10
C ALA A 33 8.74 -17.49 -8.09
N GLY A 34 8.30 -18.60 -7.47
CA GLY A 34 6.88 -18.95 -7.36
C GLY A 34 6.08 -18.15 -6.32
N MET A 35 6.75 -17.59 -5.30
CA MET A 35 6.13 -16.79 -4.22
C MET A 35 6.47 -15.30 -4.31
N MET A 36 7.27 -14.89 -5.28
CA MET A 36 7.74 -13.51 -5.43
C MET A 36 6.56 -12.55 -5.61
N VAL A 37 5.63 -12.90 -6.51
CA VAL A 37 4.42 -12.09 -6.78
C VAL A 37 3.58 -11.87 -5.52
N PRO A 38 3.10 -12.91 -4.80
CA PRO A 38 2.27 -12.70 -3.62
C PRO A 38 2.99 -11.97 -2.48
N ILE A 39 4.30 -12.21 -2.28
CA ILE A 39 5.09 -11.52 -1.25
C ILE A 39 5.21 -10.03 -1.56
N LEU A 40 5.57 -9.68 -2.80
CA LEU A 40 5.69 -8.27 -3.19
C LEU A 40 4.35 -7.55 -3.15
N LEU A 41 3.26 -8.22 -3.49
CA LEU A 41 1.90 -7.68 -3.38
C LEU A 41 1.55 -7.37 -1.91
N ALA A 42 1.86 -8.30 -0.99
CA ALA A 42 1.64 -8.10 0.44
C ALA A 42 2.50 -6.95 1.00
N LEU A 43 3.80 -6.90 0.67
CA LEU A 43 4.70 -5.83 1.09
C LEU A 43 4.24 -4.46 0.56
N SER A 44 3.83 -4.39 -0.71
CA SER A 44 3.29 -3.17 -1.33
C SER A 44 2.00 -2.71 -0.65
N ALA A 45 1.08 -3.65 -0.34
CA ALA A 45 -0.16 -3.33 0.37
C ALA A 45 0.11 -2.77 1.78
N ILE A 46 1.07 -3.35 2.50
CA ILE A 46 1.50 -2.85 3.82
C ILE A 46 2.05 -1.43 3.73
N LYS A 47 2.96 -1.17 2.77
CA LYS A 47 3.49 0.18 2.57
C LYS A 47 2.39 1.18 2.24
N PHE A 48 1.50 0.83 1.32
CA PHE A 48 0.38 1.67 0.94
C PHE A 48 -0.49 1.99 2.16
N ALA A 49 -0.81 0.99 2.99
CA ALA A 49 -1.60 1.19 4.20
C ALA A 49 -0.89 2.10 5.21
N LEU A 50 0.42 1.93 5.42
CA LEU A 50 1.22 2.79 6.29
C LEU A 50 1.23 4.24 5.80
N VAL A 51 1.43 4.45 4.50
CA VAL A 51 1.42 5.79 3.89
C VAL A 51 0.02 6.41 4.00
N ALA A 52 -1.03 5.67 3.64
CA ALA A 52 -2.40 6.14 3.71
C ALA A 52 -2.83 6.52 5.14
N LEU A 53 -2.56 5.66 6.12
CA LEU A 53 -2.96 5.93 7.50
C LEU A 53 -2.21 7.12 8.12
N PHE A 54 -0.90 7.20 7.90
CA PHE A 54 -0.05 8.12 8.67
C PHE A 54 0.44 9.34 7.88
N TYR A 55 0.88 9.18 6.63
CA TYR A 55 1.36 10.30 5.81
C TYR A 55 0.23 11.05 5.10
N MET A 56 -0.85 10.35 4.72
CA MET A 56 -2.07 11.00 4.21
C MET A 56 -3.03 11.42 5.33
N HIS A 57 -2.58 11.37 6.59
CA HIS A 57 -3.31 11.84 7.78
C HIS A 57 -4.68 11.20 8.04
N LEU A 58 -5.07 10.17 7.29
CA LEU A 58 -6.39 9.51 7.41
C LEU A 58 -6.68 8.96 8.81
N ARG A 59 -5.64 8.64 9.60
CA ARG A 59 -5.80 8.21 10.99
C ARG A 59 -6.14 9.36 11.95
N PHE A 60 -5.68 10.57 11.65
CA PHE A 60 -5.83 11.76 12.49
C PHE A 60 -6.93 12.72 11.98
N ASP A 61 -7.40 12.53 10.75
CA ASP A 61 -8.42 13.35 10.11
C ASP A 61 -9.86 12.87 10.33
N ARG A 62 -10.81 13.72 9.94
CA ARG A 62 -12.25 13.42 9.99
C ARG A 62 -12.60 12.21 9.12
N PRO A 63 -13.64 11.42 9.49
CA PRO A 63 -14.02 10.20 8.78
C PRO A 63 -14.43 10.41 7.32
N LEU A 64 -14.72 11.65 6.91
CA LEU A 64 -15.03 12.02 5.53
C LEU A 64 -13.84 11.78 4.59
N TYR A 65 -12.63 12.17 4.98
CA TYR A 65 -11.43 11.98 4.16
C TYR A 65 -11.14 10.49 3.94
N ARG A 66 -11.32 9.68 4.98
CA ARG A 66 -11.19 8.22 4.89
C ARG A 66 -12.21 7.60 3.92
N ARG A 67 -13.45 8.08 3.92
CA ARG A 67 -14.50 7.58 3.01
C ARG A 67 -14.25 7.99 1.56
N VAL A 68 -13.84 9.23 1.30
CA VAL A 68 -13.53 9.70 -0.05
C VAL A 68 -12.34 8.94 -0.63
N PHE A 69 -11.27 8.76 0.17
CA PHE A 69 -10.11 7.98 -0.25
C PHE A 69 -10.45 6.51 -0.50
N ALA A 70 -11.19 5.87 0.42
CA ALA A 70 -11.63 4.49 0.25
C ALA A 70 -12.57 4.33 -0.96
N GLY A 71 -13.41 5.32 -1.24
CA GLY A 71 -14.25 5.38 -2.44
C GLY A 71 -13.41 5.41 -3.71
N GLY A 72 -12.41 6.29 -3.78
CA GLY A 72 -11.47 6.35 -4.91
C GLY A 72 -10.66 5.07 -5.08
N LEU A 73 -10.17 4.49 -3.98
CA LEU A 73 -9.47 3.19 -4.00
C LEU A 73 -10.39 2.08 -4.52
N GLY A 74 -11.63 2.03 -4.03
CA GLY A 74 -12.63 1.04 -4.46
C GLY A 74 -12.98 1.17 -5.94
N LEU A 75 -13.13 2.40 -6.44
CA LEU A 75 -13.33 2.66 -7.87
C LEU A 75 -12.12 2.21 -8.70
N GLY A 76 -10.89 2.46 -8.25
CA GLY A 76 -9.69 1.99 -8.94
C GLY A 76 -9.60 0.46 -9.00
N VAL A 77 -9.90 -0.23 -7.89
CA VAL A 77 -9.98 -1.70 -7.84
C VAL A 77 -11.08 -2.21 -8.76
N LEU A 78 -12.25 -1.57 -8.77
CA LEU A 78 -13.36 -1.93 -9.64
C LEU A 78 -12.95 -1.86 -11.11
N VAL A 79 -12.32 -0.75 -11.53
CA VAL A 79 -11.81 -0.59 -12.90
C VAL A 79 -10.76 -1.65 -13.23
N ALA A 80 -9.81 -1.92 -12.33
CA ALA A 80 -8.80 -2.95 -12.55
C ALA A 80 -9.42 -4.35 -12.75
N VAL A 81 -10.40 -4.71 -11.91
CA VAL A 81 -11.13 -5.98 -12.04
C VAL A 81 -11.97 -6.01 -13.33
N SER A 82 -12.66 -4.93 -13.67
CA SER A 82 -13.41 -4.83 -14.93
C SER A 82 -12.51 -5.02 -16.16
N LEU A 83 -11.32 -4.44 -16.16
CA LEU A 83 -10.34 -4.62 -17.23
C LEU A 83 -9.81 -6.05 -17.28
N MET A 84 -9.51 -6.67 -16.13
CA MET A 84 -9.10 -8.06 -16.06
C MET A 84 -10.17 -9.00 -16.63
N LEU A 85 -11.43 -8.81 -16.23
CA LEU A 85 -12.57 -9.58 -16.73
C LEU A 85 -12.75 -9.39 -18.24
N LEU A 86 -12.67 -8.15 -18.74
CA LEU A 86 -12.75 -7.85 -20.17
C LEU A 86 -11.60 -8.50 -20.95
N SER A 87 -10.37 -8.44 -20.43
CA SER A 87 -9.19 -9.02 -21.08
C SER A 87 -9.19 -10.56 -21.09
N HIS A 88 -9.91 -11.19 -20.16
CA HIS A 88 -10.06 -12.64 -20.09
C HIS A 88 -11.29 -13.16 -20.85
N MET A 89 -12.22 -12.29 -21.28
CA MET A 89 -13.34 -12.68 -22.13
C MET A 89 -12.81 -13.03 -23.53
N PRO A 90 -12.83 -14.31 -23.93
CA PRO A 90 -12.41 -14.69 -25.28
C PRO A 90 -13.46 -14.15 -26.26
N MET A 91 -13.03 -13.30 -27.19
CA MET A 91 -13.76 -13.07 -28.46
C MET A 91 -13.72 -14.33 -29.32
#